data_AF-A0A7Y4TAD9-F1
#
_entry.id   AF-A0A7Y4TAD9-F1
#
_cell.length_a   1.000
_cell.length_b   1.000
_cell.length_c   1.000
_cell.angle_alpha   90.00
_cell.angle_beta   90.00
_cell.angle_gamma   90.00
#
_symmetry.space_group_name_H-M   'P 1'
#
loop_
_entity.id
_entity.type
_entity.pdbx_description
1 polymer ?
#
loop_
_entity_poly.entity_id
_entity_poly.type
_entity_poly.pdbx_seq_one_letter_code
_entity_poly.pdbx_strand_id
1 'polypeptide(L)'
;GMKATFAKNPNVIVLMDFEPAHIRRTGLSAAGWVDRLHAAGLEIFEIDERTGELSPLRKSGLEEIVSINVLIARHDPSRRSAEAAGDSWLRLGAGAQSLSG
;
A
#
# COMPACT_ATOMS: atom_id res chain seq x y z
N GLY A 1 1.68 1.94 19.80
CA GLY A 1 2.01 0.63 19.19
C GLY A 1 1.49 0.57 17.77
N MET A 2 2.08 -0.27 16.93
CA MET A 2 1.83 -0.38 15.48
C MET A 2 0.35 -0.33 15.09
N LYS A 3 -0.49 -1.15 15.72
CA LYS A 3 -1.94 -1.18 15.48
C LYS A 3 -2.63 0.17 15.67
N ALA A 4 -2.31 0.90 16.74
CA ALA A 4 -2.89 2.21 17.02
C ALA A 4 -2.40 3.30 16.05
N THR A 5 -1.14 3.22 15.61
CA THR A 5 -0.59 4.11 14.59
C THR A 5 -1.32 3.93 13.27
N PHE A 6 -1.47 2.69 12.81
CA PHE A 6 -2.21 2.41 11.58
C PHE A 6 -3.69 2.82 11.70
N ALA A 7 -4.36 2.52 12.82
CA ALA A 7 -5.76 2.89 13.02
C ALA A 7 -6.01 4.41 12.92
N LYS A 8 -5.08 5.24 13.41
CA LYS A 8 -5.19 6.71 13.33
C LYS A 8 -4.82 7.29 11.96
N ASN A 9 -4.16 6.51 11.12
CA ASN A 9 -3.64 6.96 9.83
C ASN A 9 -4.16 6.00 8.74
N PRO A 10 -5.44 6.11 8.33
CA PRO A 10 -6.04 5.16 7.40
C PRO A 10 -5.37 5.15 6.02
N ASN A 11 -4.80 6.29 5.61
CA ASN A 11 -4.17 6.50 4.30
C ASN A 11 -2.64 6.34 4.32
N VAL A 12 -2.08 5.74 5.38
CA VAL A 12 -0.63 5.56 5.46
C VAL A 12 -0.16 4.54 4.43
N ILE A 13 0.91 4.90 3.74
CA ILE A 13 1.65 4.04 2.82
C ILE A 13 3.10 4.04 3.32
N VAL A 14 3.71 2.86 3.38
CA VAL A 14 5.12 2.72 3.74
C VAL A 14 5.86 2.18 2.53
N LEU A 15 6.93 2.88 2.13
CA LEU A 15 7.91 2.42 1.16
C LEU A 15 9.15 2.04 1.93
N MET A 16 9.66 0.83 1.73
CA MET A 16 10.88 0.38 2.38
C MET A 16 11.63 -0.66 1.58
N ASP A 17 12.92 -0.78 1.87
CA ASP A 17 13.74 -1.90 1.45
C ASP A 17 13.49 -3.10 2.38
N PHE A 18 13.10 -4.23 1.79
CA PHE A 18 12.84 -5.49 2.47
C PHE A 18 14.03 -6.44 2.30
N GLU A 19 14.74 -6.66 3.40
CA GLU A 19 15.82 -7.64 3.50
C GLU A 19 15.48 -8.72 4.55
N PRO A 20 15.18 -9.97 4.15
CA PRO A 20 14.89 -11.07 5.07
C PRO A 20 15.97 -11.26 6.15
N ALA A 21 17.23 -11.03 5.81
CA ALA A 21 18.35 -11.09 6.75
C ALA A 21 18.18 -10.12 7.93
N HIS A 22 17.61 -8.94 7.71
CA HIS A 22 17.29 -7.97 8.76
C HIS A 22 16.12 -8.41 9.63
N ILE A 23 15.09 -9.01 9.02
CA ILE A 23 13.95 -9.55 9.76
C ILE A 23 14.40 -10.67 10.71
N ARG A 24 15.28 -11.58 10.26
CA ARG A 24 15.82 -12.66 11.09
C ARG A 24 16.56 -12.15 12.34
N ARG A 25 17.23 -10.99 12.27
CA ARG A 25 17.89 -10.37 13.44
C ARG A 25 16.90 -9.96 14.54
N THR A 26 15.62 -9.81 14.21
CA THR A 26 14.54 -9.53 15.17
C THR A 26 13.94 -10.78 15.81
N GLY A 27 14.41 -11.98 15.42
CA GLY A 27 13.86 -13.27 15.86
C GLY A 27 12.62 -13.73 15.09
N LEU A 28 12.26 -13.07 13.99
CA LEU A 28 11.15 -13.44 13.11
C LEU A 28 11.66 -14.07 11.82
N SER A 29 10.89 -14.98 11.24
CA SER A 29 11.04 -15.35 9.83
C SER A 29 10.44 -14.27 8.92
N ALA A 30 10.84 -14.25 7.65
CA ALA A 30 10.22 -13.37 6.66
C ALA A 30 8.71 -13.63 6.57
N ALA A 31 8.31 -14.90 6.51
CA ALA A 31 6.91 -15.30 6.52
C ALA A 31 6.16 -14.80 7.77
N GLY A 32 6.76 -14.96 8.96
CA GLY A 32 6.14 -14.49 10.21
C GLY A 32 6.01 -12.96 10.29
N TRP A 33 6.90 -12.21 9.63
CA TRP A 33 6.77 -10.76 9.49
C TRP A 33 5.62 -10.39 8.54
N VAL A 34 5.52 -11.06 7.39
CA VAL A 34 4.41 -10.89 6.44
C VAL A 34 3.06 -11.18 7.11
N ASP A 35 2.96 -12.29 7.85
CA ASP A 35 1.74 -12.67 8.56
C ASP A 35 1.30 -11.61 9.59
N ARG A 36 2.26 -10.97 10.28
CA ARG A 36 1.96 -9.90 11.23
C ARG A 36 1.42 -8.65 10.56
N LEU A 37 1.89 -8.32 9.35
CA LEU A 37 1.37 -7.19 8.59
C LEU A 37 -0.04 -7.48 8.06
N HIS A 38 -0.27 -8.68 7.52
CA HIS A 38 -1.60 -9.12 7.10
C HIS A 38 -2.60 -9.11 8.28
N ALA A 39 -2.19 -9.61 9.45
CA ALA A 39 -3.01 -9.56 10.66
C ALA A 39 -3.33 -8.13 11.15
N ALA A 40 -2.53 -7.14 10.74
CA ALA A 40 -2.78 -5.71 10.99
C ALA A 40 -3.66 -5.05 9.91
N GLY A 41 -4.11 -5.80 8.90
CA GLY A 41 -4.91 -5.31 7.78
C GLY A 41 -4.08 -4.52 6.76
N LEU A 42 -2.82 -4.91 6.57
CA LEU A 42 -1.91 -4.34 5.58
C LEU A 42 -1.54 -5.41 4.57
N GLU A 43 -1.49 -5.02 3.31
CA GLU A 43 -0.97 -5.78 2.18
C GLU A 43 0.43 -5.30 1.83
N ILE A 44 1.22 -6.17 1.21
CA ILE A 44 2.61 -5.91 0.82
C ILE A 44 2.73 -6.16 -0.68
N PHE A 45 3.32 -5.21 -1.38
CA PHE A 45 3.53 -5.25 -2.81
C PHE A 45 5.02 -5.14 -3.12
N GLU A 46 5.52 -6.00 -3.98
CA GLU A 46 6.82 -5.82 -4.62
C GLU A 46 6.75 -4.70 -5.64
N ILE A 47 7.78 -3.89 -5.68
CA ILE A 47 7.96 -2.83 -6.68
C ILE A 47 8.94 -3.37 -7.73
N ASP A 48 8.51 -3.45 -8.99
CA ASP A 48 9.43 -3.63 -10.10
C ASP A 48 10.26 -2.35 -10.27
N GLU A 49 11.58 -2.42 -10.07
CA GLU A 49 12.45 -1.24 -10.08
C GLU A 49 12.60 -0.61 -11.47
N ARG A 50 12.30 -1.36 -12.53
CA ARG A 50 12.44 -0.89 -13.91
C ARG A 50 11.17 -0.20 -14.39
N THR A 51 10.01 -0.70 -14.00
CA THR A 51 8.70 -0.22 -14.49
C THR A 51 7.94 0.59 -13.44
N GLY A 52 8.24 0.41 -12.15
CA GLY A 52 7.47 0.95 -11.04
C GLY A 52 6.14 0.23 -10.79
N GLU A 53 5.89 -0.89 -11.48
CA GLU A 53 4.67 -1.68 -11.30
C GLU A 53 4.64 -2.37 -9.94
N LEU A 54 3.43 -2.50 -9.39
CA LEU A 54 3.18 -3.17 -8.13
C LEU A 54 2.64 -4.57 -8.39
N SER A 55 3.20 -5.56 -7.70
CA SER A 55 2.67 -6.92 -7.68
C SER A 55 2.57 -7.41 -6.24
N PRO A 56 1.57 -8.25 -5.88
CA PRO A 56 1.52 -8.83 -4.54
C PRO A 56 2.82 -9.55 -4.19
N LEU A 57 3.28 -9.39 -2.95
CA LEU A 57 4.50 -10.05 -2.48
C LEU A 57 4.44 -11.56 -2.73
N ARG A 58 5.51 -12.11 -3.32
CA ARG A 58 5.63 -13.54 -3.60
C ARG A 58 5.53 -14.36 -2.32
N LYS A 59 4.83 -15.49 -2.38
CA LYS A 59 4.63 -16.38 -1.21
C LYS A 59 5.80 -17.34 -0.98
N SER A 60 6.59 -17.62 -2.01
CA SER A 60 7.70 -18.57 -2.00
C SER A 60 9.02 -17.87 -2.30
N GLY A 61 10.13 -18.42 -1.81
CA GLY A 61 11.46 -17.85 -2.02
C GLY A 61 11.70 -16.54 -1.28
N LEU A 62 10.82 -16.16 -0.34
CA LEU A 62 11.00 -14.95 0.47
C LEU A 62 12.32 -14.93 1.23
N GLU A 63 12.77 -16.09 1.70
CA GLU A 63 14.01 -16.23 2.47
C GLU A 63 15.28 -16.16 1.58
N GLU A 64 15.13 -16.30 0.26
CA GLU A 64 16.20 -16.22 -0.74
C GLU A 64 16.40 -14.80 -1.29
N ILE A 65 15.48 -13.88 -0.97
CA ILE A 65 15.58 -12.48 -1.34
C ILE A 65 16.79 -11.87 -0.60
N VAL A 66 17.68 -11.22 -1.35
CA VAL A 66 18.77 -10.42 -0.78
C VAL A 66 18.18 -9.10 -0.28
N SER A 67 17.54 -8.36 -1.17
CA SER A 67 16.85 -7.09 -0.95
C SER A 67 15.78 -6.92 -2.04
N ILE A 68 14.68 -6.24 -1.72
CA ILE A 68 13.67 -5.80 -2.69
C ILE A 68 12.92 -4.59 -2.13
N ASN A 69 12.60 -3.63 -2.99
CA ASN A 69 11.74 -2.53 -2.63
C ASN A 69 10.28 -2.98 -2.51
N VAL A 70 9.65 -2.69 -1.38
CA VAL A 70 8.24 -3.02 -1.14
C VAL A 70 7.42 -1.79 -0.77
N LEU A 71 6.15 -1.84 -1.14
CA LEU A 71 5.10 -0.93 -0.69
C LEU A 71 4.18 -1.68 0.27
N ILE A 72 3.88 -1.08 1.42
CA ILE A 72 2.94 -1.61 2.42
C ILE A 72 1.78 -0.62 2.54
N ALA A 73 0.56 -1.09 2.30
CA ALA A 73 -0.66 -0.28 2.34
C ALA A 73 -1.89 -1.14 2.70
N ARG A 74 -3.04 -0.52 2.99
CA ARG A 74 -4.29 -1.29 3.24
C ARG A 74 -4.90 -1.91 1.99
N HIS A 75 -4.69 -1.25 0.86
CA HIS A 75 -5.23 -1.61 -0.44
C HIS A 75 -4.17 -1.32 -1.49
N ASP A 76 -4.23 -2.03 -2.60
CA ASP A 76 -3.41 -1.77 -3.79
C ASP A 76 -3.60 -0.32 -4.28
N PRO A 77 -2.59 0.56 -4.14
CA PRO A 77 -2.73 1.96 -4.51
C PRO A 77 -2.69 2.18 -6.04
N SER A 78 -2.23 1.19 -6.82
CA SER A 78 -2.29 1.25 -8.29
C SER A 78 -3.73 1.08 -8.79
N ARG A 79 -4.56 0.36 -8.04
CA ARG A 79 -6.00 0.27 -8.23
C ARG A 79 -6.66 1.45 -7.56
N ARG A 80 -6.52 2.64 -8.15
CA ARG A 80 -7.29 3.81 -7.72
C ARG A 80 -8.77 3.38 -7.62
N SER A 81 -9.35 3.43 -6.41
CA SER A 81 -10.78 3.16 -6.20
C SER A 81 -11.55 3.99 -7.22
N ALA A 82 -12.28 3.33 -8.11
CA ALA A 82 -13.08 3.98 -9.16
C ALA A 82 -14.06 5.03 -8.59
N GLU A 83 -14.27 5.05 -7.28
CA GLU A 83 -15.19 5.93 -6.56
C GLU A 83 -14.68 7.38 -6.39
N ALA A 84 -13.36 7.63 -6.26
CA ALA A 84 -12.88 8.98 -5.95
C ALA A 84 -12.84 9.94 -7.16
N ALA A 85 -12.88 9.40 -8.39
CA ALA A 85 -12.83 10.19 -9.62
C ALA A 85 -14.21 10.52 -10.21
N GLY A 86 -15.28 9.83 -9.78
CA GLY A 86 -16.63 9.97 -10.35
C GLY A 86 -17.45 11.15 -9.83
N ASP A 87 -17.25 11.55 -8.58
CA ASP A 87 -18.23 12.44 -7.89
C ASP A 87 -17.82 13.92 -7.80
N SER A 88 -16.57 14.26 -8.12
CA SER A 88 -16.09 15.62 -7.87
C SER A 88 -16.35 16.62 -9.00
N TRP A 89 -16.54 16.17 -10.25
CA TRP A 89 -16.69 17.08 -11.40
C TRP A 89 -18.15 17.43 -11.73
N LEU A 90 -19.12 16.59 -11.37
CA LEU A 90 -20.54 16.82 -11.68
C LEU A 90 -21.22 17.84 -10.75
N ARG A 91 -20.60 18.21 -9.61
CA ARG A 91 -21.16 19.23 -8.69
C ARG A 91 -20.70 20.66 -8.97
N LEU A 92 -19.69 20.87 -9.81
CA LEU A 92 -19.17 22.20 -10.13
C LEU A 92 -19.81 22.82 -11.40
N GLY A 93 -20.61 22.06 -12.15
CA GLY A 93 -21.24 22.52 -13.40
C GLY A 93 -22.67 23.05 -13.30
N ALA A 94 -23.36 22.87 -12.17
CA ALA A 94 -24.80 23.14 -12.06
C ALA A 94 -25.18 24.53 -11.51
N GLY A 95 -24.21 25.41 -11.24
CA GLY A 95 -24.45 26.70 -10.56
C GLY A 95 -24.32 27.97 -11.42
N ALA A 96 -23.94 27.87 -12.70
CA ALA A 96 -23.56 29.03 -13.50
C ALA A 96 -24.48 29.29 -14.71
N GLN A 97 -25.80 29.25 -14.52
CA GLN A 97 -26.75 29.85 -15.48
C GLN A 97 -27.97 30.40 -14.73
N SER A 98 -27.91 31.68 -14.34
CA SER A 98 -29.03 32.62 -14.35
C SER A 98 -28.57 33.94 -13.76
N LEU A 99 -27.99 34.81 -14.59
CA LEU A 99 -28.00 36.27 -14.42
C LEU A 99 -27.61 36.90 -15.77
N SER A 100 -28.60 37.03 -16.66
CA SER A 100 -28.57 37.99 -17.76
C SER A 100 -29.94 38.05 -18.44
N GLY A 101 -30.61 39.20 -18.34
CA GLY A 101 -31.77 39.58 -19.16
C GLY A 101 -33.06 39.71 -18.38
#